data_AF-A0A7X7MQQ0-F1
#
_entry.id   AF-A0A7X7MQQ0-F1
#
_cell.length_a   1.000
_cell.length_b   1.000
_cell.length_c   1.000
_cell.angle_alpha   90.00
_cell.angle_beta   90.00
_cell.angle_gamma   90.00
#
_symmetry.space_group_name_H-M   'P 1'
#
loop_
_entity.id
_entity.type
_entity.pdbx_description
1 polymer ?
#
loop_
_entity_poly.entity_id
_entity_poly.type
_entity_poly.pdbx_seq_one_letter_code
_entity_poly.pdbx_strand_id
1 'polypeptide(L)'
;AQTVTASALTLGDALDTTPAELVFGIDTPNATNDQIAVSGDVTAHHAVFHLFWQSSATENIVANGRYALLRWSGSGPSTADAFSVANPQPGKAYVFTVEDNTLWLEVDGASSGAHVWTAADGGTWSDAGKWALAPGAGAAGATVRFDDSLAADASVLLDQNATAGLLFFNSTNAYTLSGNGMNALSLDNGGTTPGAIQIEQGRHTLSAPIALLGETDIKPIAGTALSLNAPVGGIGSLVKRNAGELILGAANTFTGGLRLVSGTLTLTNGANAGTGPLSLENDYAPLRVAGTGPSELGGPLSVRVAQPVVEVAPQAGAVLAGGLAYEHAGAATLIKRGAGELVLAGVTEAATDNARLSMEEGQVRFAAGSVSRIGDVDRQAFRMDTNNDRARTLAVDAGAQVTLAGLYMASGTNAVVVDGQLAFSGNNDAVCLRIQGSTVEDRVTVRTGGVLSCLPGAWFNIGVRGPGALSIEGGTAQIGSVSLGYQQRPEYYGGAYGRVFVTGGGMLDVTGRWNWMGESNNLGRVNSVFVGDGSPAGATLRL
;
A
#
# COMPACT_ATOMS: atom_id res chain seq x y z
N ALA A 1 19.66 18.27 -9.33
CA ALA A 1 20.50 19.47 -9.31
C ALA A 1 20.38 20.22 -10.63
N GLN A 2 19.85 21.44 -10.59
CA GLN A 2 19.82 22.41 -11.68
C GLN A 2 20.84 23.52 -11.41
N THR A 3 21.32 24.21 -12.45
CA THR A 3 22.19 25.37 -12.30
C THR A 3 21.63 26.57 -13.05
N VAL A 4 21.41 27.66 -12.32
CA VAL A 4 21.01 28.95 -12.90
C VAL A 4 22.27 29.79 -13.12
N THR A 5 22.39 30.44 -14.28
CA THR A 5 23.54 31.30 -14.59
C THR A 5 23.17 32.78 -14.57
N ALA A 6 24.01 33.63 -13.98
CA ALA A 6 23.86 35.09 -13.96
C ALA A 6 25.17 35.79 -14.34
N SER A 7 25.10 37.00 -14.90
CA SER A 7 26.30 37.79 -15.24
C SER A 7 26.87 38.58 -14.06
N ALA A 8 26.04 38.90 -13.07
CA ALA A 8 26.37 39.49 -11.79
C ALA A 8 25.22 39.20 -10.81
N LEU A 9 25.48 39.23 -9.50
CA LEU A 9 24.45 38.96 -8.49
C LEU A 9 24.62 39.87 -7.27
N THR A 10 23.56 40.60 -6.90
CA THR A 10 23.48 41.34 -5.65
C THR A 10 22.38 40.75 -4.79
N LEU A 11 22.71 40.38 -3.54
CA LEU A 11 21.79 39.81 -2.57
C LEU A 11 21.62 40.75 -1.37
N GLY A 12 20.44 41.35 -1.27
CA GLY A 12 20.10 42.33 -0.23
C GLY A 12 20.68 43.72 -0.51
N ASP A 13 20.51 44.62 0.46
CA ASP A 13 21.02 45.99 0.44
C ASP A 13 21.79 46.25 1.75
N ALA A 14 22.82 47.10 1.72
CA ALA A 14 23.61 47.44 2.90
C ALA A 14 22.83 48.25 3.94
N LEU A 15 21.76 48.94 3.52
CA LEU A 15 20.94 49.83 4.35
C LEU A 15 19.59 49.21 4.72
N ASP A 16 19.20 48.09 4.11
CA ASP A 16 17.95 47.35 4.39
C ASP A 16 18.27 46.02 5.07
N THR A 17 17.69 45.80 6.25
CA THR A 17 17.85 44.55 6.99
C THR A 17 16.94 43.43 6.48
N THR A 18 16.04 43.71 5.54
CA THR A 18 15.19 42.71 4.91
C THR A 18 16.06 41.78 4.06
N PRO A 19 16.07 40.47 4.36
CA PRO A 19 16.95 39.56 3.64
C PRO A 19 16.49 39.31 2.21
N ALA A 20 17.44 39.14 1.29
CA ALA A 20 17.16 38.51 0.01
C ALA A 20 16.92 37.00 0.22
N GLU A 21 15.82 36.49 -0.30
CA GLU A 21 15.42 35.09 -0.11
C GLU A 21 15.76 34.23 -1.33
N LEU A 22 16.36 33.06 -1.09
CA LEU A 22 16.75 32.12 -2.13
C LEU A 22 16.15 30.72 -1.92
N VAL A 23 15.45 30.30 -2.97
CA VAL A 23 14.82 29.01 -3.31
C VAL A 23 15.73 27.82 -3.66
N PHE A 24 16.14 26.91 -2.76
CA PHE A 24 17.04 25.80 -3.15
C PHE A 24 16.45 24.39 -2.92
N GLY A 25 16.48 23.57 -3.97
CA GLY A 25 16.18 22.13 -3.90
C GLY A 25 17.41 21.30 -3.51
N ILE A 26 17.22 20.37 -2.57
CA ILE A 26 18.21 19.39 -2.10
C ILE A 26 17.75 17.97 -2.45
N ASP A 27 18.61 17.22 -3.11
CA ASP A 27 18.47 15.78 -3.37
C ASP A 27 19.13 14.99 -2.26
N THR A 28 18.33 14.66 -1.24
CA THR A 28 18.76 14.04 0.01
C THR A 28 19.44 12.67 -0.14
N PRO A 29 19.02 11.74 -1.03
CA PRO A 29 19.76 10.49 -1.22
C PRO A 29 21.16 10.66 -1.80
N ASN A 30 21.43 11.75 -2.52
CA ASN A 30 22.69 11.93 -3.26
C ASN A 30 23.55 13.09 -2.72
N ALA A 31 23.09 13.79 -1.68
CA ALA A 31 23.70 15.02 -1.18
C ALA A 31 24.02 16.04 -2.30
N THR A 32 23.16 16.14 -3.32
CA THR A 32 23.29 17.14 -4.38
C THR A 32 22.26 18.25 -4.20
N ASN A 33 22.53 19.43 -4.79
CA ASN A 33 21.67 20.59 -4.65
C ASN A 33 21.60 21.41 -5.94
N ASP A 34 20.55 22.22 -6.06
CA ASP A 34 20.47 23.27 -7.08
C ASP A 34 21.51 24.37 -6.79
N GLN A 35 21.99 25.07 -7.83
CA GLN A 35 23.13 25.98 -7.73
C GLN A 35 22.92 27.26 -8.54
N ILE A 36 23.60 28.34 -8.15
CA ILE A 36 23.72 29.55 -8.98
C ILE A 36 25.18 29.75 -9.37
N ALA A 37 25.45 29.90 -10.66
CA ALA A 37 26.76 30.21 -11.21
C ALA A 37 26.78 31.65 -11.74
N VAL A 38 27.73 32.46 -11.28
CA VAL A 38 27.82 33.89 -11.61
C VAL A 38 29.10 34.15 -12.40
N SER A 39 29.00 34.65 -13.62
CA SER A 39 30.17 34.91 -14.47
C SER A 39 30.88 36.24 -14.18
N GLY A 40 30.38 37.02 -13.22
CA GLY A 40 30.93 38.30 -12.78
C GLY A 40 30.91 38.44 -11.27
N ASP A 41 30.71 39.66 -10.79
CA ASP A 41 30.80 39.99 -9.36
C ASP A 41 29.56 39.51 -8.57
N VAL A 42 29.79 39.13 -7.31
CA VAL A 42 28.77 38.84 -6.30
C VAL A 42 28.90 39.80 -5.14
N THR A 43 27.80 40.45 -4.77
CA THR A 43 27.70 41.26 -3.55
C THR A 43 26.59 40.69 -2.67
N ALA A 44 26.87 40.44 -1.39
CA ALA A 44 25.87 39.96 -0.44
C ALA A 44 25.91 40.78 0.85
N HIS A 45 24.74 41.21 1.31
CA HIS A 45 24.58 41.97 2.55
C HIS A 45 23.80 41.16 3.57
N HIS A 46 22.53 40.86 3.27
CA HIS A 46 21.66 40.01 4.09
C HIS A 46 20.93 39.06 3.15
N ALA A 47 21.28 37.76 3.20
CA ALA A 47 20.72 36.74 2.34
C ALA A 47 20.36 35.49 3.14
N VAL A 48 19.19 34.93 2.84
CA VAL A 48 18.70 33.71 3.48
C VAL A 48 18.35 32.65 2.46
N PHE A 49 18.70 31.40 2.77
CA PHE A 49 18.40 30.24 1.94
C PHE A 49 17.27 29.43 2.56
N HIS A 50 16.25 29.16 1.77
CA HIS A 50 15.25 28.13 2.07
C HIS A 50 15.67 26.84 1.40
N LEU A 51 15.90 25.81 2.20
CA LEU A 51 16.32 24.49 1.74
C LEU A 51 15.12 23.55 1.75
N PHE A 52 14.74 23.03 0.60
CA PHE A 52 13.64 22.07 0.50
C PHE A 52 14.10 20.78 -0.15
N TRP A 53 13.49 19.68 0.26
CA TRP A 53 13.68 18.41 -0.40
C TRP A 53 13.20 18.49 -1.85
N GLN A 54 13.94 17.91 -2.81
CA GLN A 54 13.75 18.05 -4.26
C GLN A 54 12.34 17.75 -4.82
N SER A 55 11.46 17.14 -4.02
CA SER A 55 10.09 16.81 -4.41
C SER A 55 9.05 17.41 -3.46
N SER A 56 9.43 18.42 -2.68
CA SER A 56 8.58 19.09 -1.72
C SER A 56 8.81 20.59 -1.72
N ALA A 57 7.75 21.36 -1.53
CA ALA A 57 7.82 22.80 -1.28
C ALA A 57 7.63 23.16 0.21
N THR A 58 7.44 22.14 1.06
CA THR A 58 7.10 22.32 2.47
C THR A 58 8.00 21.52 3.41
N GLU A 59 8.57 20.41 2.94
CA GLU A 59 9.48 19.58 3.73
C GLU A 59 10.92 20.02 3.50
N ASN A 60 11.55 20.50 4.57
CA ASN A 60 12.93 20.96 4.61
C ASN A 60 13.90 19.84 4.99
N ILE A 61 13.72 18.63 4.44
CA ILE A 61 14.62 17.49 4.70
C ILE A 61 15.95 17.74 4.00
N VAL A 62 17.03 17.83 4.77
CA VAL A 62 18.38 18.10 4.27
C VAL A 62 19.33 17.07 4.88
N ALA A 63 19.94 16.25 4.02
CA ALA A 63 20.94 15.28 4.45
C ALA A 63 22.19 15.99 4.97
N ASN A 64 22.96 15.33 5.82
CA ASN A 64 24.27 15.85 6.25
C ASN A 64 25.22 15.84 5.05
N GLY A 65 26.13 16.81 5.02
CA GLY A 65 27.11 16.94 3.95
C GLY A 65 27.39 18.39 3.56
N ARG A 66 28.19 18.52 2.50
CA ARG A 66 28.72 19.80 2.03
C ARG A 66 28.15 20.15 0.65
N TYR A 67 27.47 21.28 0.56
CA TYR A 67 26.70 21.73 -0.60
C TYR A 67 27.28 23.03 -1.16
N ALA A 68 27.56 23.08 -2.46
CA ALA A 68 27.95 24.33 -3.13
C ALA A 68 26.70 25.08 -3.57
N LEU A 69 26.43 26.25 -3.02
CA LEU A 69 25.21 27.01 -3.31
C LEU A 69 25.41 28.04 -4.42
N LEU A 70 26.48 28.84 -4.31
CA LEU A 70 26.83 29.90 -5.25
C LEU A 70 28.28 29.72 -5.73
N ARG A 71 28.56 29.95 -7.01
CA ARG A 71 29.93 30.05 -7.55
C ARG A 71 30.08 31.34 -8.35
N TRP A 72 31.24 31.98 -8.29
CA TRP A 72 31.50 33.19 -9.07
C TRP A 72 32.91 33.24 -9.69
N SER A 73 33.07 34.05 -10.74
CA SER A 73 34.38 34.30 -11.36
C SER A 73 34.91 35.72 -11.16
N GLY A 74 34.07 36.67 -10.74
CA GLY A 74 34.47 38.04 -10.41
C GLY A 74 34.90 38.21 -8.95
N SER A 75 34.75 39.43 -8.44
CA SER A 75 34.85 39.80 -7.03
C SER A 75 33.68 39.20 -6.26
N GLY A 76 33.88 38.75 -5.02
CA GLY A 76 32.80 38.19 -4.21
C GLY A 76 32.96 38.49 -2.72
N PRO A 77 31.98 38.07 -1.88
CA PRO A 77 32.11 38.13 -0.44
C PRO A 77 33.37 37.40 0.03
N SER A 78 34.14 37.99 0.95
CA SER A 78 35.32 37.36 1.54
C SER A 78 35.00 36.52 2.79
N THR A 79 33.82 36.72 3.37
CA THR A 79 33.30 35.96 4.51
C THR A 79 31.87 35.52 4.23
N ALA A 80 31.36 34.60 5.05
CA ALA A 80 30.02 34.06 4.92
C ALA A 80 28.98 34.75 5.83
N ASP A 81 29.34 35.83 6.51
CA ASP A 81 28.53 36.46 7.57
C ASP A 81 27.17 36.99 7.08
N ALA A 82 27.05 37.24 5.77
CA ALA A 82 25.83 37.71 5.12
C ALA A 82 24.78 36.61 4.91
N PHE A 83 25.10 35.34 5.16
CA PHE A 83 24.28 34.19 4.78
C PHE A 83 23.75 33.41 5.99
N SER A 84 22.48 33.01 5.92
CA SER A 84 21.89 32.08 6.90
C SER A 84 20.81 31.19 6.27
N VAL A 85 20.37 30.17 7.00
CA VAL A 85 19.26 29.30 6.58
C VAL A 85 17.97 29.82 7.21
N ALA A 86 16.95 30.07 6.38
CA ALA A 86 15.66 30.61 6.83
C ALA A 86 14.76 29.54 7.47
N ASN A 87 14.94 28.27 7.10
CA ASN A 87 14.12 27.15 7.55
C ASN A 87 14.97 26.02 8.18
N PRO A 88 15.76 26.31 9.23
CA PRO A 88 16.63 25.31 9.83
C PRO A 88 15.81 24.17 10.44
N GLN A 89 16.22 22.93 10.20
CA GLN A 89 15.67 21.79 10.91
C GLN A 89 16.16 21.75 12.37
N PRO A 90 15.29 21.42 13.34
CA PRO A 90 15.71 21.20 14.72
C PRO A 90 16.80 20.12 14.81
N GLY A 91 17.84 20.37 15.60
CA GLY A 91 18.94 19.43 15.81
C GLY A 91 19.95 19.32 14.67
N LYS A 92 19.87 20.18 13.65
CA LYS A 92 20.92 20.36 12.63
C LYS A 92 21.77 21.60 12.92
N ALA A 93 23.03 21.53 12.52
CA ALA A 93 23.94 22.67 12.43
C ALA A 93 24.15 23.05 10.96
N TYR A 94 24.24 24.34 10.69
CA TYR A 94 24.43 24.91 9.34
C TYR A 94 25.60 25.88 9.40
N VAL A 95 26.66 25.58 8.64
CA VAL A 95 27.88 26.39 8.62
C VAL A 95 28.15 26.83 7.19
N PHE A 96 28.12 28.14 6.95
CA PHE A 96 28.51 28.70 5.67
C PHE A 96 30.00 29.00 5.64
N THR A 97 30.65 28.70 4.53
CA THR A 97 32.06 29.03 4.27
C THR A 97 32.23 29.58 2.85
N VAL A 98 33.19 30.47 2.66
CA VAL A 98 33.61 30.93 1.34
C VAL A 98 35.00 30.40 1.06
N GLU A 99 35.12 29.59 0.01
CA GLU A 99 36.39 28.99 -0.46
C GLU A 99 36.40 28.98 -1.98
N ASP A 100 37.52 29.38 -2.59
CA ASP A 100 37.73 29.34 -4.06
C ASP A 100 36.55 29.90 -4.86
N ASN A 101 36.12 31.11 -4.51
CA ASN A 101 34.97 31.80 -5.11
C ASN A 101 33.67 30.98 -5.13
N THR A 102 33.47 30.15 -4.11
CA THR A 102 32.27 29.35 -3.90
C THR A 102 31.73 29.56 -2.49
N LEU A 103 30.42 29.79 -2.38
CA LEU A 103 29.70 29.72 -1.13
C LEU A 103 29.31 28.26 -0.88
N TRP A 104 29.89 27.68 0.15
CA TRP A 104 29.58 26.35 0.64
C TRP A 104 28.68 26.42 1.86
N LEU A 105 27.79 25.44 1.98
CA LEU A 105 27.02 25.14 3.18
C LEU A 105 27.38 23.74 3.64
N GLU A 106 27.91 23.62 4.84
CA GLU A 106 28.08 22.35 5.56
C GLU A 106 26.89 22.16 6.50
N VAL A 107 26.26 20.98 6.41
CA VAL A 107 25.11 20.58 7.22
C VAL A 107 25.50 19.34 8.01
N ASP A 108 25.38 19.43 9.32
CA ASP A 108 25.70 18.34 10.26
C ASP A 108 24.63 18.18 11.33
N GLY A 109 24.73 17.10 12.10
CA GLY A 109 24.04 17.01 13.39
C GLY A 109 24.59 18.04 14.37
N ALA A 110 23.72 18.70 15.14
CA ALA A 110 24.17 19.66 16.15
C ALA A 110 25.04 18.97 17.22
N SER A 111 26.21 19.55 17.52
CA SER A 111 27.15 19.00 18.51
C SER A 111 26.83 19.37 19.96
N SER A 112 25.88 20.29 20.19
CA SER A 112 25.43 20.71 21.51
C SER A 112 24.01 21.27 21.48
N GLY A 113 23.33 21.30 22.63
CA GLY A 113 22.05 21.99 22.80
C GLY A 113 20.83 21.32 22.15
N ALA A 114 21.00 20.18 21.48
CA ALA A 114 19.92 19.42 20.85
C ALA A 114 20.06 17.91 21.10
N HIS A 115 18.94 17.18 21.08
CA HIS A 115 18.93 15.73 21.33
C HIS A 115 19.37 14.93 20.10
N VAL A 116 20.66 15.03 19.78
CA VAL A 116 21.33 14.33 18.68
C VAL A 116 22.23 13.24 19.26
N TRP A 117 22.08 12.01 18.78
CA TRP A 117 22.96 10.90 19.14
C TRP A 117 24.36 11.08 18.51
N THR A 118 25.41 11.03 19.32
CA THR A 118 26.79 11.31 18.89
C THR A 118 27.73 10.11 19.00
N ALA A 119 27.25 8.97 19.49
CA ALA A 119 28.10 7.79 19.69
C ALA A 119 28.26 6.95 18.42
N ALA A 120 29.50 6.56 18.10
CA ALA A 120 29.81 5.79 16.89
C ALA A 120 29.51 4.29 16.93
N ASP A 121 29.41 3.70 18.12
CA ASP A 121 29.29 2.24 18.32
C ASP A 121 27.96 1.83 18.97
N GLY A 122 26.96 2.72 18.96
CA GLY A 122 25.73 2.53 19.73
C GLY A 122 25.93 2.75 21.25
N GLY A 123 25.03 2.18 22.05
CA GLY A 123 25.08 2.31 23.51
C GLY A 123 23.71 2.36 24.18
N THR A 124 23.65 2.97 25.36
CA THR A 124 22.43 3.06 26.18
C THR A 124 21.80 4.45 26.07
N TRP A 125 20.47 4.51 25.94
CA TRP A 125 19.72 5.76 25.77
C TRP A 125 19.95 6.74 26.92
N SER A 126 19.95 6.26 28.17
CA SER A 126 20.14 7.11 29.35
C SER A 126 21.55 7.67 29.55
N ASP A 127 22.56 7.20 28.80
CA ASP A 127 23.94 7.66 28.92
C ASP A 127 24.11 9.05 28.29
N ALA A 128 24.20 10.07 29.13
CA ALA A 128 24.33 11.46 28.68
C ALA A 128 25.60 11.73 27.85
N GLY A 129 26.66 10.91 27.98
CA GLY A 129 27.88 11.04 27.18
C GLY A 129 27.72 10.62 25.71
N LYS A 130 26.58 10.03 25.34
CA LYS A 130 26.26 9.60 23.97
C LYS A 130 25.39 10.60 23.20
N TRP A 131 25.07 11.75 23.79
CA TRP A 131 24.21 12.76 23.21
C TRP A 131 24.89 14.13 23.19
N ALA A 132 24.57 14.94 22.19
CA ALA A 132 24.88 16.37 22.19
C ALA A 132 24.15 17.12 23.32
N LEU A 133 22.92 16.69 23.62
CA LEU A 133 22.16 17.02 24.82
C LEU A 133 21.25 15.83 25.14
N ALA A 134 21.44 15.20 26.30
CA ALA A 134 20.66 14.01 26.66
C ALA A 134 19.15 14.32 26.74
N PRO A 135 18.27 13.54 26.09
CA PRO A 135 16.82 13.72 26.20
C PRO A 135 16.26 13.23 27.55
N GLY A 136 17.02 12.42 28.31
CA GLY A 136 16.52 11.80 29.54
C GLY A 136 15.30 10.92 29.27
N ALA A 137 14.26 11.06 30.08
CA ALA A 137 12.95 10.43 29.86
C ALA A 137 12.15 11.10 28.73
N GLY A 138 12.65 12.20 28.15
CA GLY A 138 11.98 12.95 27.11
C GLY A 138 10.75 13.71 27.59
N ALA A 139 10.05 14.35 26.64
CA ALA A 139 8.86 15.15 26.88
C ALA A 139 8.03 15.23 25.60
N ALA A 140 6.76 15.61 25.74
CA ALA A 140 5.91 15.89 24.59
C ALA A 140 6.52 17.01 23.71
N GLY A 141 6.54 16.80 22.40
CA GLY A 141 7.16 17.74 21.44
C GLY A 141 8.69 17.69 21.37
N ALA A 142 9.35 16.84 22.18
CA ALA A 142 10.81 16.70 22.11
C ALA A 142 11.23 16.14 20.75
N THR A 143 12.26 16.75 20.16
CA THR A 143 12.85 16.27 18.90
C THR A 143 14.12 15.49 19.18
N VAL A 144 14.19 14.25 18.70
CA VAL A 144 15.35 13.36 18.84
C VAL A 144 15.89 13.01 17.45
N ARG A 145 17.22 13.00 17.30
CA ARG A 145 17.88 12.69 16.04
C ARG A 145 18.93 11.60 16.18
N PHE A 146 18.88 10.64 15.27
CA PHE A 146 19.90 9.63 15.01
C PHE A 146 20.53 9.93 13.65
N ASP A 147 21.57 10.74 13.66
CA ASP A 147 22.28 11.18 12.45
C ASP A 147 23.46 10.23 12.15
N ASP A 148 24.39 10.62 11.29
CA ASP A 148 25.48 9.82 10.72
C ASP A 148 26.68 9.58 11.66
N SER A 149 26.46 9.61 12.98
CA SER A 149 27.53 9.39 13.96
C SER A 149 28.02 7.93 14.03
N LEU A 150 27.18 6.95 13.66
CA LEU A 150 27.56 5.53 13.66
C LEU A 150 28.64 5.21 12.64
N ALA A 151 29.67 4.46 13.07
CA ALA A 151 30.70 3.93 12.18
C ALA A 151 30.28 2.63 11.47
N ALA A 152 29.33 1.89 12.05
CA ALA A 152 28.70 0.69 11.50
C ALA A 152 27.29 0.50 12.10
N ASP A 153 26.49 -0.42 11.56
CA ASP A 153 25.19 -0.78 12.13
C ASP A 153 25.30 -1.07 13.64
N ALA A 154 24.46 -0.42 14.45
CA ALA A 154 24.54 -0.54 15.90
C ALA A 154 23.18 -0.35 16.60
N SER A 155 23.14 -0.78 17.86
CA SER A 155 21.94 -0.67 18.69
C SER A 155 22.04 0.46 19.71
N VAL A 156 20.91 1.13 19.92
CA VAL A 156 20.67 2.02 21.05
C VAL A 156 19.67 1.33 21.98
N LEU A 157 20.09 1.02 23.20
CA LEU A 157 19.25 0.35 24.20
C LEU A 157 18.37 1.38 24.90
N LEU A 158 17.05 1.27 24.71
CA LEU A 158 16.04 1.97 25.47
C LEU A 158 15.88 1.32 26.85
N ASP A 159 16.73 1.74 27.78
CA ASP A 159 16.85 1.21 29.13
C ASP A 159 15.88 1.84 30.14
N GLN A 160 15.11 2.83 29.70
CA GLN A 160 14.00 3.46 30.43
C GLN A 160 12.88 3.86 29.48
N ASN A 161 11.68 4.12 30.00
CA ASN A 161 10.62 4.75 29.21
C ASN A 161 11.09 6.13 28.70
N ALA A 162 10.77 6.45 27.45
CA ALA A 162 11.07 7.75 26.86
C ALA A 162 9.88 8.30 26.09
N THR A 163 9.79 9.63 25.98
CA THR A 163 8.79 10.34 25.16
C THR A 163 9.47 11.24 24.13
N ALA A 164 9.05 11.14 22.87
CA ALA A 164 9.47 12.04 21.81
C ALA A 164 8.28 12.48 20.97
N GLY A 165 8.30 13.73 20.49
CA GLY A 165 7.33 14.22 19.50
C GLY A 165 7.77 13.94 18.08
N LEU A 166 9.06 14.19 17.81
CA LEU A 166 9.66 14.01 16.49
C LEU A 166 10.92 13.16 16.61
N LEU A 167 11.07 12.20 15.71
CA LEU A 167 12.23 11.32 15.61
C LEU A 167 12.77 11.32 14.19
N PHE A 168 14.07 11.53 14.04
CA PHE A 168 14.74 11.54 12.73
C PHE A 168 15.84 10.51 12.68
N PHE A 169 15.95 9.82 11.54
CA PHE A 169 17.07 8.95 11.21
C PHE A 169 17.72 9.41 9.91
N ASN A 170 19.00 9.74 9.98
CA ASN A 170 19.79 10.26 8.87
C ASN A 170 21.16 9.59 8.84
N SER A 171 21.17 8.27 8.63
CA SER A 171 22.41 7.50 8.55
C SER A 171 22.25 6.38 7.54
N THR A 172 23.31 6.08 6.80
CA THR A 172 23.36 4.88 5.97
C THR A 172 23.56 3.62 6.79
N ASN A 173 24.16 3.75 7.98
CA ASN A 173 24.32 2.67 8.95
C ASN A 173 23.01 2.50 9.73
N ALA A 174 22.56 1.26 9.88
CA ALA A 174 21.32 0.94 10.55
C ALA A 174 21.40 1.25 12.05
N TYR A 175 20.43 2.02 12.52
CA TYR A 175 20.14 2.15 13.94
C TYR A 175 19.09 1.10 14.31
N THR A 176 19.36 0.37 15.38
CA THR A 176 18.36 -0.45 16.06
C THR A 176 18.05 0.15 17.42
N LEU A 177 16.88 0.78 17.58
CA LEU A 177 16.40 1.17 18.90
C LEU A 177 15.78 -0.06 19.58
N SER A 178 16.57 -0.74 20.41
CA SER A 178 16.17 -1.97 21.10
C SER A 178 15.54 -1.66 22.45
N GLY A 179 14.47 -2.38 22.83
CA GLY A 179 13.86 -2.23 24.15
C GLY A 179 14.57 -3.06 25.24
N ASN A 180 14.51 -2.60 26.48
CA ASN A 180 14.81 -3.40 27.66
C ASN A 180 13.51 -3.79 28.37
N GLY A 181 13.03 -5.01 28.15
CA GLY A 181 11.75 -5.47 28.71
C GLY A 181 10.56 -4.68 28.15
N MET A 182 9.75 -4.10 29.05
CA MET A 182 8.52 -3.36 28.73
C MET A 182 8.73 -1.85 28.55
N ASN A 183 9.98 -1.38 28.53
CA ASN A 183 10.27 0.03 28.31
C ASN A 183 9.79 0.47 26.93
N ALA A 184 8.91 1.48 26.89
CA ALA A 184 8.28 1.95 25.68
C ALA A 184 8.80 3.33 25.25
N LEU A 185 8.84 3.55 23.94
CA LEU A 185 8.95 4.88 23.36
C LEU A 185 7.52 5.42 23.13
N SER A 186 7.14 6.45 23.89
CA SER A 186 5.88 7.17 23.67
C SER A 186 6.08 8.23 22.58
N LEU A 187 5.21 8.23 21.57
CA LEU A 187 5.17 9.25 20.54
C LEU A 187 4.07 10.26 20.85
N ASP A 188 4.50 11.47 21.20
CA ASP A 188 3.63 12.57 21.63
C ASP A 188 4.25 13.92 21.27
N ASN A 189 3.58 14.66 20.37
CA ASN A 189 4.03 15.98 19.95
C ASN A 189 3.45 17.12 20.81
N GLY A 190 2.64 16.80 21.83
CA GLY A 190 2.14 17.75 22.83
C GLY A 190 1.17 18.82 22.31
N GLY A 191 0.64 18.66 21.10
CA GLY A 191 -0.17 19.67 20.42
C GLY A 191 -1.11 19.10 19.35
N THR A 192 -1.58 19.97 18.46
CA THR A 192 -2.51 19.61 17.36
C THR A 192 -1.80 19.11 16.11
N THR A 193 -0.48 19.32 16.00
CA THR A 193 0.33 18.79 14.90
C THR A 193 0.72 17.34 15.20
N PRO A 194 0.63 16.43 14.21
CA PRO A 194 1.07 15.06 14.39
C PRO A 194 2.53 14.96 14.85
N GLY A 195 2.83 13.93 15.65
CA GLY A 195 4.21 13.49 15.83
C GLY A 195 4.76 12.92 14.53
N ALA A 196 6.06 12.67 14.47
CA ALA A 196 6.65 12.09 13.26
C ALA A 196 7.86 11.20 13.52
N ILE A 197 8.00 10.16 12.71
CA ILE A 197 9.27 9.46 12.49
C ILE A 197 9.68 9.67 11.04
N GLN A 198 10.75 10.41 10.82
CA GLN A 198 11.31 10.73 9.51
C GLN A 198 12.55 9.87 9.25
N ILE A 199 12.56 9.15 8.12
CA ILE A 199 13.76 8.44 7.66
C ILE A 199 14.30 9.19 6.44
N GLU A 200 15.45 9.83 6.63
CA GLU A 200 16.14 10.65 5.64
C GLU A 200 17.11 9.80 4.83
N GLN A 201 17.71 8.77 5.43
CA GLN A 201 18.64 7.83 4.79
C GLN A 201 18.54 6.45 5.43
N GLY A 202 19.09 5.43 4.77
CA GLY A 202 19.27 4.10 5.36
C GLY A 202 17.98 3.31 5.62
N ARG A 203 18.14 2.25 6.41
CA ARG A 203 17.07 1.34 6.83
C ARG A 203 17.21 1.10 8.33
N HIS A 204 16.22 1.50 9.11
CA HIS A 204 16.31 1.51 10.58
C HIS A 204 15.25 0.64 11.22
N THR A 205 15.52 0.18 12.44
CA THR A 205 14.65 -0.71 13.19
C THR A 205 14.32 -0.15 14.56
N LEU A 206 13.04 -0.16 14.93
CA LEU A 206 12.59 0.03 16.31
C LEU A 206 12.09 -1.33 16.81
N SER A 207 12.81 -1.89 17.77
CA SER A 207 12.45 -3.14 18.46
C SER A 207 12.09 -2.90 19.94
N ALA A 208 11.93 -1.64 20.35
CA ALA A 208 11.27 -1.27 21.59
C ALA A 208 9.75 -1.09 21.35
N PRO A 209 8.87 -1.49 22.30
CA PRO A 209 7.45 -1.16 22.22
C PRO A 209 7.20 0.33 21.98
N ILE A 210 6.19 0.65 21.19
CA ILE A 210 5.80 2.04 20.88
C ILE A 210 4.41 2.31 21.43
N ALA A 211 4.22 3.46 22.10
CA ALA A 211 2.92 3.95 22.52
C ALA A 211 2.54 5.22 21.75
N LEU A 212 1.46 5.15 20.96
CA LEU A 212 0.91 6.29 20.22
C LEU A 212 -0.06 7.08 21.10
N LEU A 213 0.30 8.31 21.46
CA LEU A 213 -0.58 9.19 22.25
C LEU A 213 -1.43 10.12 21.36
N GLY A 214 -1.06 10.27 20.09
CA GLY A 214 -1.79 11.02 19.06
C GLY A 214 -1.46 10.51 17.65
N GLU A 215 -1.90 11.24 16.62
CA GLU A 215 -1.52 10.93 15.24
C GLU A 215 0.01 11.03 15.06
N THR A 216 0.60 10.05 14.42
CA THR A 216 2.03 10.02 14.09
C THR A 216 2.24 9.76 12.60
N ASP A 217 2.94 10.68 11.93
CA ASP A 217 3.40 10.51 10.56
C ASP A 217 4.64 9.61 10.52
N ILE A 218 4.63 8.58 9.68
CA ILE A 218 5.80 7.76 9.37
C ILE A 218 6.24 8.10 7.94
N LYS A 219 7.44 8.69 7.82
CA LYS A 219 7.87 9.41 6.60
C LYS A 219 9.19 8.91 6.01
N PRO A 220 9.34 7.63 5.65
CA PRO A 220 10.53 7.18 4.94
C PRO A 220 10.57 7.70 3.51
N ILE A 221 11.67 8.33 3.10
CA ILE A 221 11.86 8.78 1.70
C ILE A 221 12.15 7.58 0.77
N ALA A 222 12.12 7.81 -0.54
CA ALA A 222 12.40 6.78 -1.54
C ALA A 222 13.74 6.07 -1.26
N GLY A 223 13.75 4.73 -1.35
CA GLY A 223 14.92 3.89 -1.09
C GLY A 223 15.19 3.56 0.39
N THR A 224 14.54 4.27 1.32
CA THR A 224 14.68 4.06 2.77
C THR A 224 13.56 3.21 3.36
N ALA A 225 13.76 2.68 4.56
CA ALA A 225 12.75 1.89 5.27
C ALA A 225 12.80 2.06 6.79
N LEU A 226 11.63 1.89 7.42
CA LEU A 226 11.48 1.75 8.86
C LEU A 226 10.83 0.42 9.21
N SER A 227 11.46 -0.38 10.06
CA SER A 227 10.89 -1.61 10.62
C SER A 227 10.48 -1.41 12.07
N LEU A 228 9.20 -1.64 12.38
CA LEU A 228 8.65 -1.67 13.73
C LEU A 228 8.46 -3.15 14.12
N ASN A 229 9.42 -3.68 14.88
CA ASN A 229 9.53 -5.12 15.19
C ASN A 229 9.07 -5.46 16.61
N ALA A 230 8.57 -4.48 17.36
CA ALA A 230 7.91 -4.66 18.64
C ALA A 230 6.48 -4.09 18.57
N PRO A 231 5.57 -4.49 19.49
CA PRO A 231 4.18 -4.04 19.47
C PRO A 231 4.05 -2.51 19.50
N VAL A 232 3.24 -1.99 18.59
CA VAL A 232 2.75 -0.61 18.62
C VAL A 232 1.35 -0.60 19.24
N GLY A 233 1.16 0.16 20.31
CA GLY A 233 -0.11 0.31 21.02
C GLY A 233 -0.51 1.77 21.20
N GLY A 234 -1.61 2.01 21.91
CA GLY A 234 -2.10 3.35 22.24
C GLY A 234 -3.34 3.78 21.46
N ILE A 235 -3.83 4.99 21.74
CA ILE A 235 -5.07 5.52 21.13
C ILE A 235 -4.81 6.26 19.81
N GLY A 236 -3.55 6.60 19.54
CA GLY A 236 -3.16 7.35 18.35
C GLY A 236 -3.28 6.56 17.05
N SER A 237 -3.20 7.30 15.94
CA SER A 237 -3.20 6.78 14.57
C SER A 237 -1.81 6.83 13.96
N LEU A 238 -1.59 6.02 12.91
CA LEU A 238 -0.41 6.11 12.05
C LEU A 238 -0.77 6.63 10.68
N VAL A 239 0.04 7.52 10.11
CA VAL A 239 -0.08 7.96 8.72
C VAL A 239 1.21 7.65 7.99
N LYS A 240 1.16 6.67 7.10
CA LYS A 240 2.31 6.32 6.26
C LYS A 240 2.39 7.26 5.06
N ARG A 241 3.43 8.08 5.03
CA ARG A 241 3.75 9.06 3.98
C ARG A 241 5.08 8.73 3.32
N ASN A 242 5.41 9.52 2.30
CA ASN A 242 6.62 9.43 1.49
C ASN A 242 6.80 8.06 0.81
N ALA A 243 7.66 8.02 -0.21
CA ALA A 243 7.76 6.88 -1.12
C ALA A 243 8.45 5.63 -0.54
N GLY A 244 9.12 5.75 0.62
CA GLY A 244 9.82 4.64 1.26
C GLY A 244 8.88 3.61 1.90
N GLU A 245 9.46 2.64 2.60
CA GLU A 245 8.73 1.49 3.15
C GLU A 245 8.55 1.60 4.68
N LEU A 246 7.34 1.30 5.16
CA LEU A 246 7.09 0.98 6.57
C LEU A 246 6.79 -0.51 6.70
N ILE A 247 7.53 -1.19 7.56
CA ILE A 247 7.37 -2.62 7.83
C ILE A 247 6.85 -2.77 9.27
N LEU A 248 5.69 -3.40 9.42
CA LEU A 248 5.17 -3.86 10.71
C LEU A 248 5.51 -5.34 10.85
N GLY A 249 6.28 -5.68 11.89
CA GLY A 249 6.76 -7.04 12.16
C GLY A 249 6.16 -7.69 13.40
N ALA A 250 5.31 -6.98 14.14
CA ALA A 250 4.70 -7.44 15.39
C ALA A 250 3.17 -7.32 15.38
N ALA A 251 2.52 -7.98 16.34
CA ALA A 251 1.10 -7.79 16.62
C ALA A 251 0.88 -6.42 17.28
N ASN A 252 0.14 -5.55 16.61
CA ASN A 252 -0.13 -4.19 17.07
C ASN A 252 -1.55 -4.08 17.66
N THR A 253 -1.72 -3.12 18.56
CA THR A 253 -2.96 -2.92 19.33
C THR A 253 -3.43 -1.47 19.34
N PHE A 254 -2.80 -0.58 18.56
CA PHE A 254 -3.24 0.80 18.47
C PHE A 254 -4.64 0.90 17.83
N THR A 255 -5.46 1.83 18.34
CA THR A 255 -6.89 1.89 18.00
C THR A 255 -7.25 3.02 17.03
N GLY A 256 -6.39 4.03 16.86
CA GLY A 256 -6.66 5.19 16.01
C GLY A 256 -6.65 4.90 14.49
N GLY A 257 -6.24 3.71 14.09
CA GLY A 257 -6.17 3.29 12.68
C GLY A 257 -4.89 3.68 11.98
N LEU A 258 -4.77 3.27 10.71
CA LEU A 258 -3.61 3.52 9.86
C LEU A 258 -4.07 4.05 8.49
N ARG A 259 -3.48 5.16 8.03
CA ARG A 259 -3.70 5.68 6.67
C ARG A 259 -2.44 5.48 5.81
N LEU A 260 -2.57 4.75 4.70
CA LEU A 260 -1.53 4.58 3.70
C LEU A 260 -1.68 5.64 2.62
N VAL A 261 -0.97 6.76 2.80
CA VAL A 261 -1.03 7.94 1.91
C VAL A 261 0.04 7.88 0.82
N SER A 262 1.18 7.20 1.05
CA SER A 262 2.20 7.00 0.01
C SER A 262 3.19 5.89 0.35
N GLY A 263 3.93 5.43 -0.65
CA GLY A 263 4.94 4.37 -0.54
C GLY A 263 4.31 3.01 -0.25
N THR A 264 5.04 2.16 0.47
CA THR A 264 4.62 0.80 0.78
C THR A 264 4.43 0.62 2.28
N LEU A 265 3.33 -0.04 2.66
CA LEU A 265 3.17 -0.65 3.98
C LEU A 265 3.32 -2.16 3.83
N THR A 266 4.25 -2.75 4.57
CA THR A 266 4.47 -4.20 4.59
C THR A 266 4.08 -4.77 5.96
N LEU A 267 3.17 -5.74 5.97
CA LEU A 267 2.88 -6.57 7.13
C LEU A 267 3.63 -7.89 6.98
N THR A 268 4.42 -8.26 7.98
CA THR A 268 5.20 -9.51 7.96
C THR A 268 4.92 -10.39 9.15
N ASN A 269 5.04 -11.71 8.97
CA ASN A 269 5.05 -12.68 10.08
C ASN A 269 3.81 -12.61 10.99
N GLY A 270 2.62 -12.40 10.42
CA GLY A 270 1.38 -12.28 11.19
C GLY A 270 1.17 -10.92 11.86
N ALA A 271 1.97 -9.90 11.54
CA ALA A 271 1.72 -8.53 11.96
C ALA A 271 0.38 -8.00 11.44
N ASN A 272 -0.17 -7.02 12.14
CA ASN A 272 -1.43 -6.35 11.79
C ASN A 272 -1.26 -4.83 11.74
N ALA A 273 -2.31 -4.11 11.33
CA ALA A 273 -2.33 -2.64 11.30
C ALA A 273 -3.08 -2.03 12.50
N GLY A 274 -3.00 -2.67 13.67
CA GLY A 274 -3.78 -2.30 14.85
C GLY A 274 -5.22 -2.78 14.77
N THR A 275 -6.09 -2.23 15.63
CA THR A 275 -7.52 -2.59 15.70
C THR A 275 -8.44 -1.53 15.08
N GLY A 276 -7.88 -0.37 14.70
CA GLY A 276 -8.60 0.67 13.95
C GLY A 276 -8.66 0.36 12.43
N PRO A 277 -9.33 1.21 11.64
CA PRO A 277 -9.41 1.04 10.19
C PRO A 277 -8.03 1.17 9.53
N LEU A 278 -7.80 0.39 8.47
CA LEU A 278 -6.68 0.57 7.55
C LEU A 278 -7.19 1.23 6.26
N SER A 279 -6.83 2.49 6.02
CA SER A 279 -7.28 3.25 4.85
C SER A 279 -6.21 3.28 3.74
N LEU A 280 -6.59 2.87 2.53
CA LEU A 280 -5.75 2.96 1.33
C LEU A 280 -6.06 4.26 0.59
N GLU A 281 -5.12 5.20 0.59
CA GLU A 281 -5.30 6.58 0.11
C GLU A 281 -4.37 6.95 -1.04
N ASN A 282 -3.72 5.96 -1.66
CA ASN A 282 -2.86 6.19 -2.82
C ASN A 282 -3.02 5.09 -3.86
N ASP A 283 -3.24 5.50 -5.11
CA ASP A 283 -3.37 4.56 -6.22
C ASP A 283 -2.04 3.83 -6.43
N TYR A 284 -2.16 2.52 -6.67
CA TYR A 284 -1.04 1.62 -6.94
C TYR A 284 0.02 1.47 -5.82
N ALA A 285 -0.06 2.22 -4.72
CA ALA A 285 0.74 1.92 -3.53
C ALA A 285 0.28 0.60 -2.90
N PRO A 286 1.18 -0.38 -2.74
CA PRO A 286 0.78 -1.66 -2.19
C PRO A 286 0.72 -1.60 -0.66
N LEU A 287 -0.39 -2.10 -0.12
CA LEU A 287 -0.34 -2.89 1.10
C LEU A 287 0.25 -4.24 0.74
N ARG A 288 1.45 -4.54 1.24
CA ARG A 288 2.12 -5.82 1.04
C ARG A 288 1.96 -6.71 2.28
N VAL A 289 1.59 -7.96 2.08
CA VAL A 289 1.54 -8.98 3.13
C VAL A 289 2.51 -10.10 2.77
N ALA A 290 3.43 -10.41 3.69
CA ALA A 290 4.51 -11.37 3.47
C ALA A 290 4.80 -12.23 4.70
N GLY A 291 5.57 -13.29 4.50
CA GLY A 291 5.83 -14.32 5.53
C GLY A 291 4.76 -15.41 5.55
N THR A 292 4.96 -16.43 6.38
CA THR A 292 4.14 -17.65 6.38
C THR A 292 2.96 -17.59 7.36
N GLY A 293 2.90 -16.59 8.24
CA GLY A 293 1.78 -16.38 9.16
C GLY A 293 0.74 -15.44 8.55
N PRO A 294 -0.57 -15.71 8.71
CA PRO A 294 -1.61 -14.82 8.21
C PRO A 294 -1.62 -13.50 8.99
N SER A 295 -1.64 -12.38 8.27
CA SER A 295 -1.84 -11.04 8.84
C SER A 295 -3.33 -10.74 8.93
N GLU A 296 -3.84 -10.61 10.16
CA GLU A 296 -5.26 -10.33 10.42
C GLU A 296 -5.49 -8.83 10.65
N LEU A 297 -6.41 -8.24 9.89
CA LEU A 297 -6.86 -6.86 10.03
C LEU A 297 -8.17 -6.85 10.81
N GLY A 298 -8.08 -6.46 12.10
CA GLY A 298 -9.23 -6.41 13.00
C GLY A 298 -10.21 -5.27 12.69
N GLY A 299 -9.71 -4.12 12.25
CA GLY A 299 -10.52 -3.04 11.70
C GLY A 299 -10.80 -3.20 10.20
N PRO A 300 -11.76 -2.44 9.64
CA PRO A 300 -12.08 -2.53 8.22
C PRO A 300 -10.91 -2.05 7.35
N LEU A 301 -10.76 -2.67 6.18
CA LEU A 301 -9.93 -2.15 5.10
C LEU A 301 -10.75 -1.15 4.27
N SER A 302 -10.39 0.12 4.31
CA SER A 302 -11.11 1.20 3.61
C SER A 302 -10.42 1.56 2.28
N VAL A 303 -11.16 1.43 1.18
CA VAL A 303 -10.77 1.83 -0.18
C VAL A 303 -11.20 3.27 -0.41
N ARG A 304 -10.24 4.21 -0.42
CA ARG A 304 -10.51 5.66 -0.58
C ARG A 304 -10.06 6.25 -1.92
N VAL A 305 -9.37 5.45 -2.73
CA VAL A 305 -8.86 5.81 -4.07
C VAL A 305 -9.33 4.82 -5.12
N ALA A 306 -9.08 5.13 -6.39
CA ALA A 306 -9.67 4.42 -7.52
C ALA A 306 -9.08 3.02 -7.72
N GLN A 307 -7.80 2.81 -7.43
CA GLN A 307 -7.05 1.59 -7.76
C GLN A 307 -5.97 1.27 -6.71
N PRO A 308 -6.34 1.07 -5.43
CA PRO A 308 -5.37 0.63 -4.43
C PRO A 308 -5.04 -0.87 -4.60
N VAL A 309 -3.85 -1.25 -4.15
CA VAL A 309 -3.31 -2.61 -4.34
C VAL A 309 -3.11 -3.30 -2.99
N VAL A 310 -3.58 -4.54 -2.91
CA VAL A 310 -3.20 -5.51 -1.87
C VAL A 310 -2.37 -6.60 -2.52
N GLU A 311 -1.07 -6.63 -2.20
CA GLU A 311 -0.13 -7.62 -2.69
C GLU A 311 0.12 -8.67 -1.60
N VAL A 312 -0.29 -9.92 -1.84
CA VAL A 312 -0.08 -11.01 -0.90
C VAL A 312 0.96 -11.96 -1.48
N ALA A 313 2.13 -12.02 -0.83
CA ALA A 313 3.25 -12.84 -1.26
C ALA A 313 2.88 -14.34 -1.29
N PRO A 314 3.61 -15.18 -2.03
CA PRO A 314 3.41 -16.63 -2.01
C PRO A 314 3.41 -17.16 -0.57
N GLN A 315 2.47 -18.07 -0.26
CA GLN A 315 2.27 -18.68 1.07
C GLN A 315 1.85 -17.71 2.19
N ALA A 316 1.70 -16.42 1.92
CA ALA A 316 1.15 -15.46 2.86
C ALA A 316 -0.38 -15.42 2.79
N GLY A 317 -1.01 -14.96 3.88
CA GLY A 317 -2.45 -14.75 3.97
C GLY A 317 -2.76 -13.38 4.55
N ALA A 318 -3.69 -12.64 3.93
CA ALA A 318 -4.22 -11.39 4.45
C ALA A 318 -5.69 -11.61 4.83
N VAL A 319 -6.04 -11.46 6.11
CA VAL A 319 -7.40 -11.71 6.61
C VAL A 319 -8.09 -10.40 6.96
N LEU A 320 -9.16 -10.06 6.25
CA LEU A 320 -9.99 -8.88 6.50
C LEU A 320 -11.10 -9.24 7.50
N ALA A 321 -10.75 -9.35 8.79
CA ALA A 321 -11.70 -9.67 9.85
C ALA A 321 -12.68 -8.52 10.11
N GLY A 322 -12.22 -7.27 10.03
CA GLY A 322 -13.07 -6.08 10.13
C GLY A 322 -13.89 -5.76 8.88
N GLY A 323 -13.74 -6.54 7.80
CA GLY A 323 -14.46 -6.33 6.54
C GLY A 323 -13.76 -5.40 5.54
N LEU A 324 -14.42 -5.17 4.41
CA LEU A 324 -13.96 -4.31 3.32
C LEU A 324 -14.96 -3.18 3.11
N ALA A 325 -14.50 -1.93 3.12
CA ALA A 325 -15.33 -0.74 2.93
C ALA A 325 -14.89 0.04 1.69
N TYR A 326 -15.84 0.40 0.83
CA TYR A 326 -15.61 1.31 -0.30
C TYR A 326 -16.06 2.71 0.10
N GLU A 327 -15.10 3.60 0.28
CA GLU A 327 -15.31 4.98 0.74
C GLU A 327 -14.93 6.02 -0.33
N HIS A 328 -14.45 5.56 -1.48
CA HIS A 328 -14.21 6.40 -2.64
C HIS A 328 -15.54 6.87 -3.25
N ALA A 329 -15.65 8.16 -3.60
CA ALA A 329 -16.89 8.74 -4.12
C ALA A 329 -17.24 8.28 -5.54
N GLY A 330 -16.22 7.92 -6.33
CA GLY A 330 -16.37 7.38 -7.69
C GLY A 330 -16.19 5.87 -7.76
N ALA A 331 -15.98 5.36 -8.96
CA ALA A 331 -15.65 3.95 -9.15
C ALA A 331 -14.25 3.63 -8.61
N ALA A 332 -14.17 2.61 -7.76
CA ALA A 332 -12.95 2.09 -7.19
C ALA A 332 -12.84 0.58 -7.38
N THR A 333 -11.63 0.14 -7.73
CA THR A 333 -11.27 -1.26 -7.94
C THR A 333 -10.17 -1.64 -6.97
N LEU A 334 -10.47 -2.44 -5.95
CA LEU A 334 -9.44 -3.06 -5.12
C LEU A 334 -8.70 -4.10 -5.96
N ILE A 335 -7.39 -3.95 -6.10
CA ILE A 335 -6.57 -4.86 -6.90
C ILE A 335 -5.84 -5.85 -5.98
N LYS A 336 -6.15 -7.14 -6.12
CA LYS A 336 -5.43 -8.23 -5.45
C LYS A 336 -4.34 -8.79 -6.38
N ARG A 337 -3.09 -8.72 -5.92
CA ARG A 337 -1.89 -9.28 -6.59
C ARG A 337 -1.16 -10.28 -5.71
N GLY A 338 -0.21 -11.00 -6.31
CA GLY A 338 0.65 -11.98 -5.65
C GLY A 338 -0.04 -13.32 -5.40
N ALA A 339 0.75 -14.39 -5.36
CA ALA A 339 0.25 -15.78 -5.31
C ALA A 339 -0.41 -16.19 -3.98
N GLY A 340 -0.33 -15.36 -2.93
CA GLY A 340 -0.97 -15.64 -1.65
C GLY A 340 -2.47 -15.38 -1.63
N GLU A 341 -3.06 -15.57 -0.45
CA GLU A 341 -4.51 -15.54 -0.23
C GLU A 341 -4.97 -14.22 0.40
N LEU A 342 -6.02 -13.61 -0.16
CA LEU A 342 -6.81 -12.55 0.49
C LEU A 342 -8.13 -13.14 0.98
N VAL A 343 -8.39 -13.06 2.28
CA VAL A 343 -9.55 -13.64 2.94
C VAL A 343 -10.50 -12.52 3.39
N LEU A 344 -11.72 -12.52 2.89
CA LEU A 344 -12.81 -11.68 3.39
C LEU A 344 -13.55 -12.47 4.49
N ALA A 345 -13.30 -12.10 5.75
CA ALA A 345 -13.86 -12.79 6.90
C ALA A 345 -14.94 -11.98 7.64
N GLY A 346 -14.95 -10.65 7.46
CA GLY A 346 -15.97 -9.76 8.00
C GLY A 346 -17.16 -9.51 7.07
N VAL A 347 -17.79 -8.35 7.29
CA VAL A 347 -18.91 -7.86 6.48
C VAL A 347 -18.39 -6.91 5.39
N THR A 348 -18.90 -7.04 4.17
CA THR A 348 -18.64 -6.10 3.06
C THR A 348 -19.97 -5.67 2.47
N GLU A 349 -20.41 -4.44 2.74
CA GLU A 349 -21.64 -3.88 2.17
C GLU A 349 -21.30 -2.79 1.15
N ALA A 350 -21.12 -3.21 -0.10
CA ALA A 350 -20.73 -2.37 -1.23
C ALA A 350 -21.65 -2.59 -2.44
N ALA A 351 -22.97 -2.46 -2.19
CA ALA A 351 -24.05 -2.60 -3.17
C ALA A 351 -24.13 -1.40 -4.14
N THR A 352 -23.06 -1.15 -4.88
CA THR A 352 -22.93 -0.03 -5.82
C THR A 352 -22.03 -0.43 -6.97
N ASP A 353 -22.34 0.01 -8.20
CA ASP A 353 -21.50 -0.22 -9.38
C ASP A 353 -20.13 0.47 -9.32
N ASN A 354 -19.95 1.35 -8.35
CA ASN A 354 -18.67 1.95 -8.05
C ASN A 354 -17.71 1.00 -7.32
N ALA A 355 -18.18 -0.12 -6.75
CA ALA A 355 -17.33 -1.04 -5.99
C ALA A 355 -16.94 -2.26 -6.84
N ARG A 356 -15.62 -2.46 -7.03
CA ARG A 356 -15.09 -3.57 -7.81
C ARG A 356 -13.89 -4.22 -7.12
N LEU A 357 -13.75 -5.54 -7.29
CA LEU A 357 -12.55 -6.28 -6.90
C LEU A 357 -11.94 -6.90 -8.17
N SER A 358 -10.68 -6.55 -8.45
CA SER A 358 -9.91 -7.18 -9.52
C SER A 358 -8.83 -8.08 -8.93
N MET A 359 -8.86 -9.33 -9.35
CA MET A 359 -7.88 -10.32 -8.98
C MET A 359 -6.93 -10.53 -10.17
N GLU A 360 -5.64 -10.32 -9.94
CA GLU A 360 -4.61 -10.51 -10.96
C GLU A 360 -3.80 -11.80 -10.77
N GLU A 361 -3.78 -12.35 -9.54
CA GLU A 361 -3.05 -13.57 -9.16
C GLU A 361 -3.50 -14.08 -7.77
N GLY A 362 -3.36 -15.39 -7.54
CA GLY A 362 -3.41 -16.03 -6.23
C GLY A 362 -4.79 -16.54 -5.85
N GLN A 363 -5.24 -16.24 -4.63
CA GLN A 363 -6.58 -16.60 -4.15
C GLN A 363 -7.29 -15.40 -3.50
N VAL A 364 -8.60 -15.32 -3.74
CA VAL A 364 -9.55 -14.56 -2.91
C VAL A 364 -10.54 -15.55 -2.30
N ARG A 365 -10.71 -15.52 -0.98
CA ARG A 365 -11.61 -16.42 -0.27
C ARG A 365 -12.60 -15.65 0.60
N PHE A 366 -13.88 -15.96 0.48
CA PHE A 366 -14.91 -15.52 1.41
C PHE A 366 -15.04 -16.60 2.49
N ALA A 367 -14.65 -16.27 3.72
CA ALA A 367 -14.57 -17.23 4.81
C ALA A 367 -15.95 -17.54 5.42
N ALA A 368 -16.07 -18.67 6.13
CA ALA A 368 -17.27 -19.03 6.86
C ALA A 368 -17.73 -17.90 7.80
N GLY A 369 -19.03 -17.59 7.77
CA GLY A 369 -19.62 -16.50 8.56
C GLY A 369 -19.49 -15.10 7.95
N SER A 370 -18.72 -14.94 6.87
CA SER A 370 -18.65 -13.67 6.15
C SER A 370 -19.96 -13.36 5.40
N VAL A 371 -20.27 -12.07 5.31
CA VAL A 371 -21.37 -11.55 4.50
C VAL A 371 -20.80 -10.51 3.55
N SER A 372 -21.02 -10.65 2.26
CA SER A 372 -20.46 -9.74 1.27
C SER A 372 -21.43 -9.44 0.15
N ARG A 373 -21.64 -8.16 -0.14
CA ARG A 373 -22.35 -7.65 -1.30
C ARG A 373 -21.45 -6.67 -2.03
N ILE A 374 -21.04 -7.00 -3.25
CA ILE A 374 -20.11 -6.18 -4.06
C ILE A 374 -20.72 -5.93 -5.44
N GLY A 375 -20.88 -4.67 -5.81
CA GLY A 375 -21.58 -4.26 -7.02
C GLY A 375 -23.10 -4.17 -6.83
N ASP A 376 -23.80 -3.54 -7.78
CA ASP A 376 -25.26 -3.60 -7.86
C ASP A 376 -25.73 -4.34 -9.12
N VAL A 377 -25.43 -3.79 -10.30
CA VAL A 377 -25.82 -4.35 -11.61
C VAL A 377 -24.66 -4.54 -12.60
N ASP A 378 -23.53 -3.85 -12.41
CA ASP A 378 -22.38 -3.93 -13.30
C ASP A 378 -21.74 -5.33 -13.29
N ARG A 379 -21.68 -5.95 -14.47
CA ARG A 379 -21.06 -7.28 -14.68
C ARG A 379 -19.58 -7.35 -14.32
N GLN A 380 -18.92 -6.20 -14.18
CA GLN A 380 -17.49 -6.08 -13.88
C GLN A 380 -17.18 -5.89 -12.39
N ALA A 381 -18.10 -6.25 -11.49
CA ALA A 381 -17.89 -6.16 -10.04
C ALA A 381 -16.74 -7.06 -9.54
N PHE A 382 -16.64 -8.31 -9.99
CA PHE A 382 -15.51 -9.18 -9.69
C PHE A 382 -14.79 -9.59 -10.97
N ARG A 383 -13.51 -9.21 -11.09
CA ARG A 383 -12.73 -9.37 -12.31
C ARG A 383 -11.58 -10.34 -12.14
N MET A 384 -11.44 -11.25 -13.09
CA MET A 384 -10.29 -12.11 -13.32
C MET A 384 -9.86 -12.02 -14.79
N ASP A 385 -9.48 -10.81 -15.21
CA ASP A 385 -9.35 -10.48 -16.63
C ASP A 385 -7.98 -9.94 -17.05
N THR A 386 -7.10 -9.61 -16.10
CA THR A 386 -5.72 -9.19 -16.37
C THR A 386 -5.04 -10.09 -17.38
N ASN A 387 -4.38 -9.52 -18.39
CA ASN A 387 -3.76 -10.26 -19.48
C ASN A 387 -2.43 -10.90 -19.03
N ASN A 388 -2.51 -12.02 -18.31
CA ASN A 388 -1.39 -12.82 -17.85
C ASN A 388 -1.80 -14.30 -17.72
N ASP A 389 -0.82 -15.19 -17.56
CA ASP A 389 -1.05 -16.64 -17.39
C ASP A 389 -1.14 -17.07 -15.91
N ARG A 390 -1.20 -16.11 -14.98
CA ARG A 390 -1.18 -16.39 -13.54
C ARG A 390 -2.51 -16.99 -13.10
N ALA A 391 -2.42 -17.97 -12.21
CA ALA A 391 -3.59 -18.66 -11.68
C ALA A 391 -4.36 -17.79 -10.67
N ARG A 392 -5.68 -17.91 -10.71
CA ARG A 392 -6.62 -17.16 -9.87
C ARG A 392 -7.75 -18.06 -9.41
N THR A 393 -7.97 -18.08 -8.10
CA THR A 393 -9.07 -18.83 -7.49
C THR A 393 -9.93 -17.90 -6.66
N LEU A 394 -11.24 -17.89 -6.92
CA LEU A 394 -12.25 -17.39 -6.00
C LEU A 394 -12.83 -18.57 -5.23
N ALA A 395 -12.77 -18.55 -3.91
CA ALA A 395 -13.38 -19.53 -3.04
C ALA A 395 -14.48 -18.89 -2.18
N VAL A 396 -15.61 -19.58 -2.04
CA VAL A 396 -16.71 -19.22 -1.14
C VAL A 396 -16.91 -20.39 -0.19
N ASP A 397 -16.42 -20.25 1.04
CA ASP A 397 -16.42 -21.32 2.03
C ASP A 397 -17.83 -21.62 2.54
N ALA A 398 -18.04 -22.85 3.02
CA ALA A 398 -19.29 -23.23 3.68
C ALA A 398 -19.63 -22.25 4.81
N GLY A 399 -20.87 -21.74 4.80
CA GLY A 399 -21.33 -20.72 5.76
C GLY A 399 -21.05 -19.27 5.36
N ALA A 400 -20.34 -18.99 4.27
CA ALA A 400 -20.23 -17.66 3.69
C ALA A 400 -21.48 -17.28 2.89
N GLN A 401 -21.82 -15.99 2.89
CA GLN A 401 -22.96 -15.41 2.16
C GLN A 401 -22.46 -14.31 1.22
N VAL A 402 -22.41 -14.58 -0.08
CA VAL A 402 -21.80 -13.67 -1.06
C VAL A 402 -22.79 -13.30 -2.15
N THR A 403 -22.92 -12.01 -2.44
CA THR A 403 -23.63 -11.46 -3.58
C THR A 403 -22.65 -10.62 -4.41
N LEU A 404 -22.45 -10.97 -5.67
CA LEU A 404 -21.65 -10.19 -6.63
C LEU A 404 -22.56 -9.66 -7.74
N ALA A 405 -22.39 -8.43 -8.20
CA ALA A 405 -23.17 -7.99 -9.37
C ALA A 405 -22.78 -8.76 -10.64
N GLY A 406 -21.50 -9.09 -10.79
CA GLY A 406 -21.09 -10.04 -11.82
C GLY A 406 -19.67 -10.55 -11.67
N LEU A 407 -19.40 -11.63 -12.40
CA LEU A 407 -18.12 -12.30 -12.49
C LEU A 407 -17.60 -12.25 -13.93
N TYR A 408 -16.46 -11.58 -14.11
CA TYR A 408 -15.87 -11.30 -15.41
C TYR A 408 -14.50 -11.97 -15.53
N MET A 409 -14.46 -13.16 -16.16
CA MET A 409 -13.26 -13.98 -16.32
C MET A 409 -12.78 -13.97 -17.77
N ALA A 410 -11.47 -13.77 -17.97
CA ALA A 410 -10.90 -13.58 -19.29
C ALA A 410 -9.61 -14.41 -19.51
N SER A 411 -8.44 -13.80 -19.33
CA SER A 411 -7.13 -14.41 -19.59
C SER A 411 -6.65 -15.25 -18.39
N GLY A 412 -5.64 -16.10 -18.59
CA GLY A 412 -5.02 -16.88 -17.52
C GLY A 412 -5.80 -18.11 -17.06
N THR A 413 -5.46 -18.66 -15.91
CA THR A 413 -6.14 -19.83 -15.31
C THR A 413 -7.07 -19.35 -14.22
N ASN A 414 -8.39 -19.41 -14.43
CA ASN A 414 -9.36 -18.89 -13.48
C ASN A 414 -10.30 -20.00 -12.99
N ALA A 415 -10.44 -20.10 -11.67
CA ALA A 415 -11.32 -21.06 -11.02
C ALA A 415 -12.22 -20.37 -9.98
N VAL A 416 -13.46 -20.84 -9.88
CA VAL A 416 -14.39 -20.48 -8.81
C VAL A 416 -14.86 -21.74 -8.11
N VAL A 417 -14.85 -21.70 -6.80
CA VAL A 417 -15.22 -22.80 -5.92
C VAL A 417 -16.29 -22.31 -4.95
N VAL A 418 -17.43 -22.98 -4.92
CA VAL A 418 -18.57 -22.61 -4.09
C VAL A 418 -18.95 -23.78 -3.17
N ASP A 419 -18.59 -23.64 -1.91
CA ASP A 419 -19.01 -24.51 -0.80
C ASP A 419 -20.06 -23.81 0.10
N GLY A 420 -20.15 -22.47 0.05
CA GLY A 420 -21.17 -21.62 0.70
C GLY A 420 -22.26 -21.11 -0.24
N GLN A 421 -22.73 -19.88 -0.05
CA GLN A 421 -23.72 -19.24 -0.94
C GLN A 421 -23.07 -18.16 -1.81
N LEU A 422 -23.22 -18.29 -3.13
CA LEU A 422 -22.81 -17.29 -4.12
C LEU A 422 -24.01 -16.91 -4.99
N ALA A 423 -24.50 -15.69 -4.81
CA ALA A 423 -25.58 -15.10 -5.58
C ALA A 423 -25.05 -14.04 -6.56
N PHE A 424 -25.74 -13.85 -7.67
CA PHE A 424 -25.48 -12.79 -8.64
C PHE A 424 -26.67 -11.82 -8.76
N SER A 425 -26.41 -10.53 -8.54
CA SER A 425 -27.43 -9.46 -8.63
C SER A 425 -27.49 -8.73 -9.97
N GLY A 426 -26.52 -8.94 -10.86
CA GLY A 426 -26.53 -8.36 -12.21
C GLY A 426 -27.71 -8.85 -13.04
N ASN A 427 -28.35 -7.93 -13.76
CA ASN A 427 -29.60 -8.19 -14.49
C ASN A 427 -29.41 -8.53 -15.98
N ASN A 428 -28.17 -8.50 -16.50
CA ASN A 428 -27.86 -8.82 -17.88
C ASN A 428 -26.80 -9.94 -17.98
N ASP A 429 -25.51 -9.64 -17.84
CA ASP A 429 -24.45 -10.65 -17.81
C ASP A 429 -24.01 -10.88 -16.36
N ALA A 430 -24.62 -11.84 -15.67
CA ALA A 430 -24.20 -12.19 -14.31
C ALA A 430 -22.81 -12.83 -14.31
N VAL A 431 -22.53 -13.72 -15.26
CA VAL A 431 -21.25 -14.43 -15.35
C VAL A 431 -20.77 -14.50 -16.79
N CYS A 432 -19.49 -14.21 -17.00
CA CYS A 432 -18.80 -14.42 -18.27
C CYS A 432 -17.54 -15.26 -18.04
N LEU A 433 -17.56 -16.50 -18.53
CA LEU A 433 -16.39 -17.38 -18.56
C LEU A 433 -15.73 -17.29 -19.94
N ARG A 434 -14.43 -16.96 -19.96
CA ARG A 434 -13.63 -16.74 -21.17
C ARG A 434 -14.13 -15.64 -22.09
N ILE A 435 -14.32 -14.43 -21.56
CA ILE A 435 -14.70 -13.27 -22.40
C ILE A 435 -13.57 -12.78 -23.34
N GLN A 436 -12.33 -13.25 -23.11
CA GLN A 436 -11.15 -13.10 -23.97
C GLN A 436 -10.60 -14.47 -24.39
N GLY A 437 -9.89 -14.51 -25.52
CA GLY A 437 -9.33 -15.75 -26.07
C GLY A 437 -8.23 -16.34 -25.19
N SER A 438 -8.33 -17.65 -24.90
CA SER A 438 -7.34 -18.44 -24.15
C SER A 438 -7.58 -19.93 -24.43
N THR A 439 -6.54 -20.75 -24.34
CA THR A 439 -6.64 -22.21 -24.46
C THR A 439 -6.86 -22.91 -23.12
N VAL A 440 -6.66 -22.21 -22.01
CA VAL A 440 -6.90 -22.74 -20.66
C VAL A 440 -8.40 -22.70 -20.38
N GLU A 441 -8.94 -23.62 -19.58
CA GLU A 441 -10.37 -23.62 -19.23
C GLU A 441 -10.64 -22.66 -18.06
N ASP A 442 -11.71 -21.87 -18.14
CA ASP A 442 -12.28 -21.22 -16.95
C ASP A 442 -13.31 -22.17 -16.32
N ARG A 443 -13.27 -22.35 -15.00
CA ARG A 443 -14.19 -23.29 -14.34
C ARG A 443 -14.87 -22.69 -13.11
N VAL A 444 -16.18 -22.87 -13.02
CA VAL A 444 -16.97 -22.66 -11.81
C VAL A 444 -17.42 -24.02 -11.29
N THR A 445 -17.13 -24.33 -10.04
CA THR A 445 -17.52 -25.59 -9.37
C THR A 445 -18.37 -25.27 -8.13
N VAL A 446 -19.57 -25.82 -8.08
CA VAL A 446 -20.48 -25.77 -6.93
C VAL A 446 -20.48 -27.15 -6.29
N ARG A 447 -19.85 -27.28 -5.13
CA ARG A 447 -19.70 -28.59 -4.46
C ARG A 447 -20.86 -28.87 -3.52
N THR A 448 -20.81 -30.04 -2.89
CA THR A 448 -21.80 -30.49 -1.91
C THR A 448 -22.04 -29.43 -0.82
N GLY A 449 -23.29 -29.02 -0.64
CA GLY A 449 -23.68 -27.96 0.31
C GLY A 449 -23.60 -26.53 -0.25
N GLY A 450 -22.87 -26.33 -1.36
CA GLY A 450 -22.78 -25.05 -2.04
C GLY A 450 -24.06 -24.68 -2.79
N VAL A 451 -24.37 -23.39 -2.81
CA VAL A 451 -25.52 -22.80 -3.51
C VAL A 451 -25.06 -21.68 -4.43
N LEU A 452 -25.44 -21.79 -5.69
CA LEU A 452 -25.25 -20.76 -6.70
C LEU A 452 -26.59 -20.21 -7.16
N SER A 453 -26.75 -18.88 -7.22
CA SER A 453 -27.98 -18.29 -7.75
C SER A 453 -27.73 -17.08 -8.66
N CYS A 454 -28.57 -16.92 -9.68
CA CYS A 454 -28.62 -15.73 -10.52
C CYS A 454 -30.05 -15.22 -10.60
N LEU A 455 -30.22 -13.91 -10.80
CA LEU A 455 -31.54 -13.35 -11.07
C LEU A 455 -32.18 -13.98 -12.33
N PRO A 456 -33.51 -14.13 -12.35
CA PRO A 456 -34.23 -14.53 -13.56
C PRO A 456 -33.88 -13.60 -14.74
N GLY A 457 -33.63 -14.20 -15.91
CA GLY A 457 -33.27 -13.45 -17.13
C GLY A 457 -31.78 -13.07 -17.26
N ALA A 458 -31.00 -13.10 -16.18
CA ALA A 458 -29.56 -12.84 -16.24
C ALA A 458 -28.80 -14.00 -16.89
N TRP A 459 -27.80 -13.70 -17.71
CA TRP A 459 -26.98 -14.63 -18.47
C TRP A 459 -25.79 -15.16 -17.67
N PHE A 460 -25.68 -16.48 -17.64
CA PHE A 460 -24.49 -17.23 -17.29
C PHE A 460 -23.84 -17.73 -18.59
N ASN A 461 -22.82 -16.99 -19.06
CA ASN A 461 -22.15 -17.25 -20.33
C ASN A 461 -20.92 -18.14 -20.11
N ILE A 462 -20.90 -19.31 -20.77
CA ILE A 462 -19.89 -20.35 -20.59
C ILE A 462 -19.12 -20.54 -21.89
N GLY A 463 -17.80 -20.33 -21.85
CA GLY A 463 -16.93 -20.55 -23.00
C GLY A 463 -17.18 -19.56 -24.13
N VAL A 464 -17.11 -18.26 -23.83
CA VAL A 464 -17.43 -17.20 -24.81
C VAL A 464 -16.41 -17.18 -25.96
N ARG A 465 -15.11 -17.01 -25.66
CA ARG A 465 -14.00 -16.98 -26.62
C ARG A 465 -12.93 -18.06 -26.38
N GLY A 466 -13.20 -19.00 -25.48
CA GLY A 466 -12.28 -20.07 -25.09
C GLY A 466 -13.04 -21.21 -24.41
N PRO A 467 -12.35 -22.17 -23.79
CA PRO A 467 -12.99 -23.25 -23.07
C PRO A 467 -13.52 -22.80 -21.71
N GLY A 468 -14.78 -23.10 -21.42
CA GLY A 468 -15.41 -22.79 -20.13
C GLY A 468 -16.25 -23.94 -19.61
N ALA A 469 -16.30 -24.10 -18.27
CA ALA A 469 -17.08 -25.14 -17.62
C ALA A 469 -17.82 -24.65 -16.37
N LEU A 470 -19.06 -25.12 -16.20
CA LEU A 470 -19.82 -25.09 -14.95
C LEU A 470 -19.98 -26.53 -14.44
N SER A 471 -19.59 -26.80 -13.20
CA SER A 471 -19.68 -28.12 -12.58
C SER A 471 -20.51 -28.03 -11.29
N ILE A 472 -21.60 -28.77 -11.21
CA ILE A 472 -22.45 -28.90 -10.03
C ILE A 472 -22.20 -30.29 -9.43
N GLU A 473 -21.32 -30.36 -8.44
CA GLU A 473 -20.79 -31.58 -7.84
C GLU A 473 -21.45 -31.82 -6.47
N GLY A 474 -22.73 -32.22 -6.48
CA GLY A 474 -23.56 -32.38 -5.28
C GLY A 474 -24.13 -31.09 -4.69
N GLY A 475 -23.80 -29.93 -5.27
CA GLY A 475 -24.38 -28.63 -4.91
C GLY A 475 -25.71 -28.33 -5.59
N THR A 476 -26.23 -27.12 -5.36
CA THR A 476 -27.45 -26.62 -6.03
C THR A 476 -27.17 -25.31 -6.77
N ALA A 477 -27.67 -25.18 -8.00
CA ALA A 477 -27.61 -23.96 -8.77
C ALA A 477 -28.98 -23.59 -9.32
N GLN A 478 -29.41 -22.34 -9.12
CA GLN A 478 -30.58 -21.75 -9.78
C GLN A 478 -30.13 -20.60 -10.69
N ILE A 479 -30.20 -20.79 -11.99
CA ILE A 479 -29.67 -19.83 -12.97
C ILE A 479 -30.82 -19.22 -13.79
N GLY A 480 -30.70 -17.94 -14.12
CA GLY A 480 -31.63 -17.24 -14.99
C GLY A 480 -31.60 -17.81 -16.40
N SER A 481 -30.60 -17.46 -17.19
CA SER A 481 -30.37 -18.02 -18.53
C SER A 481 -28.96 -18.55 -18.67
N VAL A 482 -28.79 -19.67 -19.37
CA VAL A 482 -27.49 -20.27 -19.65
C VAL A 482 -27.18 -20.12 -21.13
N SER A 483 -25.96 -19.69 -21.45
CA SER A 483 -25.44 -19.70 -22.81
C SER A 483 -24.13 -20.49 -22.86
N LEU A 484 -24.09 -21.55 -23.66
CA LEU A 484 -22.85 -22.21 -24.06
C LEU A 484 -22.30 -21.45 -25.27
N GLY A 485 -21.57 -20.37 -24.98
CA GLY A 485 -21.26 -19.27 -25.89
C GLY A 485 -21.62 -17.93 -25.24
N TYR A 486 -22.13 -16.98 -26.01
CA TYR A 486 -22.48 -15.64 -25.50
C TYR A 486 -23.92 -15.21 -25.83
N GLN A 487 -24.72 -15.07 -24.78
CA GLN A 487 -26.13 -14.64 -24.82
C GLN A 487 -26.91 -15.38 -25.92
N GLN A 488 -27.70 -14.70 -26.77
CA GLN A 488 -28.32 -15.25 -27.98
C GLN A 488 -27.71 -14.64 -29.25
N ARG A 489 -26.44 -14.25 -29.18
CA ARG A 489 -25.83 -13.49 -30.27
C ARG A 489 -25.39 -14.41 -31.41
N PRO A 490 -25.57 -13.99 -32.68
CA PRO A 490 -25.13 -14.76 -33.84
C PRO A 490 -23.68 -14.49 -34.24
N GLU A 491 -23.01 -13.52 -33.61
CA GLU A 491 -21.66 -13.11 -34.00
C GLU A 491 -20.60 -14.18 -33.70
N TYR A 492 -19.49 -14.10 -34.43
CA TYR A 492 -18.35 -14.97 -34.22
C TYR A 492 -17.51 -14.51 -33.01
N TYR A 493 -17.40 -15.38 -32.01
CA TYR A 493 -16.60 -15.13 -30.80
C TYR A 493 -15.32 -15.98 -30.74
N GLY A 494 -15.22 -17.06 -31.52
CA GLY A 494 -14.05 -17.92 -31.60
C GLY A 494 -13.90 -18.87 -30.42
N GLY A 495 -14.99 -19.22 -29.74
CA GLY A 495 -14.93 -20.08 -28.55
C GLY A 495 -14.70 -21.56 -28.87
N ALA A 496 -14.06 -22.28 -27.95
CA ALA A 496 -13.76 -23.71 -28.13
C ALA A 496 -14.91 -24.60 -27.66
N TYR A 497 -15.40 -24.40 -26.44
CA TYR A 497 -16.55 -25.12 -25.90
C TYR A 497 -17.11 -24.44 -24.65
N GLY A 498 -18.42 -24.58 -24.45
CA GLY A 498 -19.05 -24.45 -23.13
C GLY A 498 -19.49 -25.83 -22.64
N ARG A 499 -19.14 -26.18 -21.40
CA ARG A 499 -19.51 -27.44 -20.77
C ARG A 499 -20.28 -27.24 -19.47
N VAL A 500 -21.26 -28.10 -19.24
CA VAL A 500 -21.95 -28.22 -17.96
C VAL A 500 -21.86 -29.65 -17.47
N PHE A 501 -21.49 -29.83 -16.21
CA PHE A 501 -21.49 -31.11 -15.50
C PHE A 501 -22.44 -31.02 -14.32
N VAL A 502 -23.32 -32.00 -14.16
CA VAL A 502 -24.17 -32.15 -12.96
C VAL A 502 -23.97 -33.57 -12.45
N THR A 503 -23.33 -33.72 -11.30
CA THR A 503 -22.84 -35.00 -10.76
C THR A 503 -23.04 -35.07 -9.24
N GLY A 504 -22.80 -36.24 -8.63
CA GLY A 504 -22.78 -36.39 -7.18
C GLY A 504 -24.08 -36.00 -6.44
N GLY A 505 -25.25 -36.15 -7.06
CA GLY A 505 -26.53 -35.69 -6.50
C GLY A 505 -26.84 -34.21 -6.72
N GLY A 506 -26.04 -33.52 -7.53
CA GLY A 506 -26.18 -32.08 -7.80
C GLY A 506 -27.48 -31.74 -8.53
N MET A 507 -27.92 -30.49 -8.36
CA MET A 507 -29.12 -29.96 -9.01
C MET A 507 -28.81 -28.64 -9.72
N LEU A 508 -29.11 -28.57 -11.01
CA LEU A 508 -29.13 -27.34 -11.79
C LEU A 508 -30.56 -27.04 -12.26
N ASP A 509 -31.09 -25.90 -11.85
CA ASP A 509 -32.41 -25.39 -12.25
C ASP A 509 -32.23 -24.12 -13.08
N VAL A 510 -32.55 -24.18 -14.37
CA VAL A 510 -32.51 -23.00 -15.24
C VAL A 510 -33.92 -22.48 -15.43
N THR A 511 -34.16 -21.28 -14.91
CA THR A 511 -35.51 -20.69 -14.81
C THR A 511 -35.95 -19.93 -16.05
N GLY A 512 -35.02 -19.66 -16.96
CA GLY A 512 -35.20 -18.83 -18.15
C GLY A 512 -34.85 -19.57 -19.43
N ARG A 513 -33.74 -19.19 -20.07
CA ARG A 513 -33.41 -19.65 -21.43
C ARG A 513 -32.13 -20.47 -21.46
N TRP A 514 -32.08 -21.40 -22.41
CA TRP A 514 -30.85 -22.02 -22.88
C TRP A 514 -30.48 -21.48 -24.26
N ASN A 515 -29.22 -21.11 -24.42
CA ASN A 515 -28.62 -20.87 -25.73
C ASN A 515 -27.47 -21.86 -25.97
N TRP A 516 -27.54 -22.52 -27.13
CA TRP A 516 -26.48 -23.38 -27.64
C TRP A 516 -25.89 -22.70 -28.86
N MET A 517 -24.78 -21.99 -28.67
CA MET A 517 -24.16 -21.26 -29.77
C MET A 517 -23.52 -22.25 -30.76
N GLY A 518 -24.06 -22.31 -31.97
CA GLY A 518 -23.37 -22.80 -33.16
C GLY A 518 -22.80 -21.61 -33.91
N GLU A 519 -21.48 -21.43 -33.90
CA GLU A 519 -20.86 -20.31 -34.62
C GLU A 519 -20.73 -20.69 -36.10
N SER A 520 -21.26 -19.86 -37.00
CA SER A 520 -21.35 -20.13 -38.45
C SER A 520 -20.00 -20.44 -39.13
N ASN A 521 -18.88 -20.07 -38.51
CA ASN A 521 -17.52 -20.24 -39.01
C ASN A 521 -16.57 -20.98 -38.05
N ASN A 522 -17.08 -21.62 -36.99
CA ASN A 522 -16.26 -22.40 -36.06
C ASN A 522 -16.65 -23.88 -36.13
N LEU A 523 -16.08 -24.60 -37.09
CA LEU A 523 -16.28 -26.05 -37.22
C LEU A 523 -15.78 -26.85 -36.00
N GLY A 524 -15.05 -26.21 -35.07
CA GLY A 524 -14.46 -26.84 -33.89
C GLY A 524 -15.23 -26.65 -32.57
N ARG A 525 -16.26 -25.78 -32.50
CA ARG A 525 -16.98 -25.57 -31.22
C ARG A 525 -17.84 -26.79 -30.87
N VAL A 526 -17.56 -27.43 -29.74
CA VAL A 526 -18.36 -28.57 -29.23
C VAL A 526 -18.87 -28.29 -27.83
N ASN A 527 -20.10 -27.83 -27.73
CA ASN A 527 -20.79 -27.64 -26.46
C ASN A 527 -21.29 -28.99 -25.92
N SER A 528 -21.31 -29.17 -24.59
CA SER A 528 -21.75 -30.43 -23.99
C SER A 528 -22.39 -30.23 -22.62
N VAL A 529 -23.38 -31.06 -22.32
CA VAL A 529 -23.99 -31.14 -20.99
C VAL A 529 -23.95 -32.59 -20.54
N PHE A 530 -23.42 -32.84 -19.35
CA PHE A 530 -23.29 -34.15 -18.72
C PHE A 530 -24.16 -34.17 -17.47
N VAL A 531 -25.09 -35.12 -17.40
CA VAL A 531 -25.98 -35.29 -16.24
C VAL A 531 -25.80 -36.70 -15.71
N GLY A 532 -25.32 -36.77 -14.47
CA GLY A 532 -24.93 -37.99 -13.80
C GLY A 532 -23.48 -38.40 -14.11
N ASP A 533 -22.95 -39.23 -13.23
CA ASP A 533 -21.61 -39.82 -13.27
C ASP A 533 -21.66 -41.35 -13.11
N GLY A 534 -22.86 -41.93 -13.23
CA GLY A 534 -23.12 -43.35 -12.95
C GLY A 534 -23.23 -43.68 -11.45
N SER A 535 -23.18 -42.69 -10.55
CA SER A 535 -23.37 -42.91 -9.12
C SER A 535 -24.85 -43.06 -8.72
N PRO A 536 -25.14 -43.75 -7.59
CA PRO A 536 -26.50 -43.86 -7.07
C PRO A 536 -27.12 -42.53 -6.61
N ALA A 537 -26.29 -41.51 -6.35
CA ALA A 537 -26.75 -40.19 -5.91
C ALA A 537 -27.56 -39.46 -7.00
N GLY A 538 -27.42 -39.87 -8.26
CA GLY A 538 -28.10 -39.27 -9.39
C GLY A 538 -27.62 -37.85 -9.70
N ALA A 539 -28.38 -37.14 -10.53
CA ALA A 539 -28.18 -35.73 -10.86
C ALA A 539 -29.48 -35.19 -11.45
N THR A 540 -29.79 -33.91 -11.18
CA THR A 540 -31.01 -33.27 -11.68
C THR A 540 -30.68 -32.04 -12.51
N LEU A 541 -31.15 -32.03 -13.76
CA LEU A 541 -31.16 -30.86 -14.62
C LEU A 541 -32.60 -30.49 -14.95
N ARG A 542 -33.04 -29.28 -14.59
CA ARG A 542 -34.32 -28.70 -14.99
C ARG A 542 -34.06 -27.63 -16.03
N LEU A 543 -34.75 -27.74 -17.16
CA LEU A 543 -34.57 -26.93 -18.36
C LEU A 543 -35.73 -25.96 -18.56
#